data_AF-A0A2A3ESZ6-F1
#
_entry.id   AF-A0A2A3ESZ6-F1
#
_cell.length_a   1.000
_cell.length_b   1.000
_cell.length_c   1.000
_cell.angle_alpha   90.00
_cell.angle_beta   90.00
_cell.angle_gamma   90.00
#
_symmetry.space_group_name_H-M   'P 1'
#
loop_
_entity.id
_entity.type
_entity.pdbx_description
1 polymer ?
#
loop_
_entity_poly.entity_id
_entity_poly.type
_entity_poly.pdbx_seq_one_letter_code
_entity_poly.pdbx_strand_id
1 'polypeptide(L)'
;MFSKSNVDPELEKLRREVNGPPNLDTVIINIQRITRQIHASYLFEQIGKPTLQKLCLLLSSTATDKIYNGWQDFAAHMGLSMEQIRCIDYDFKGLQDPTYYVLLTYVQHVEATIDKILNALQKIQRFDIIIQIKNDIYDLIDKISQNAKNDESTILRPNNMPKAPLVLTPIHFIQDVKKYEVVSNHVHNLQKTKKLYGSIVMLTFADDGLETAQHITKIFRSKEPKIGVLILQEQENYVYSRAEEFIDDCFKQVNFIIPILTQGYLERINNSKKIYIEDQNKLDAKYVKYIYSLLKHEYVKNQCINYRIRCIVSDKEIYTVAKANLHPTLQAWFRESDINAFIKNILLQNYLK
;
A
#
# COMPACT_ATOMS: atom_id res chain seq x y z
N MET A 1 6.41 46.40 23.71
CA MET A 1 5.44 47.41 23.24
C MET A 1 5.11 47.04 21.79
N PHE A 2 4.05 46.26 21.57
CA PHE A 2 3.72 45.77 20.24
C PHE A 2 3.20 46.92 19.37
N SER A 3 3.75 47.06 18.17
CA SER A 3 3.34 48.04 17.16
C SER A 3 1.84 47.95 16.94
N LYS A 4 1.11 49.07 17.09
CA LYS A 4 -0.30 49.16 16.69
C LYS A 4 -0.39 48.81 15.20
N SER A 5 -0.84 47.60 14.89
CA SER A 5 -1.08 47.18 13.52
C SER A 5 -2.17 48.08 12.96
N ASN A 6 -1.85 48.78 11.87
CA ASN A 6 -2.78 49.62 11.13
C ASN A 6 -3.73 48.68 10.34
N VAL A 7 -4.65 48.04 11.06
CA VAL A 7 -5.62 47.10 10.46
C VAL A 7 -6.84 47.90 10.07
N ASP A 8 -7.18 47.81 8.79
CA ASP A 8 -8.35 48.46 8.21
C ASP A 8 -9.64 48.03 8.97
N PRO A 9 -10.39 48.98 9.53
CA PRO A 9 -11.59 48.68 10.33
C PRO A 9 -12.70 48.01 9.52
N GLU A 10 -12.79 48.22 8.20
CA GLU A 10 -13.77 47.53 7.36
C GLU A 10 -13.36 46.06 7.13
N LEU A 11 -12.07 45.78 6.91
CA LEU A 11 -11.57 44.41 6.82
C LEU A 11 -11.75 43.65 8.13
N GLU A 12 -11.59 44.33 9.28
CA GLU A 12 -11.77 43.70 10.58
C GLU A 12 -13.25 43.46 10.91
N LYS A 13 -14.15 44.30 10.41
CA LYS A 13 -15.60 44.06 10.48
C LYS A 13 -15.99 42.84 9.65
N LEU A 14 -15.50 42.73 8.41
CA LEU A 14 -15.71 41.57 7.55
C LEU A 14 -15.13 40.28 8.15
N ARG A 15 -13.97 40.34 8.81
CA ARG A 15 -13.38 39.19 9.53
C ARG A 15 -14.22 38.69 10.69
N ARG A 16 -14.95 39.57 11.38
CA ARG A 16 -15.84 39.19 12.49
C ARG A 16 -17.18 38.64 12.01
N GLU A 17 -17.61 39.02 10.82
CA GLU A 17 -18.84 38.53 10.19
C GLU A 17 -18.68 37.12 9.59
N VAL A 18 -17.45 36.71 9.29
CA VAL A 18 -17.13 35.35 8.84
C VAL A 18 -16.93 34.47 10.08
N ASN A 19 -17.72 33.39 10.20
CA ASN A 19 -17.44 32.35 11.19
C ASN A 19 -16.01 31.86 11.01
N GLY A 20 -15.19 32.02 12.05
CA GLY A 20 -13.81 31.55 12.05
C GLY A 20 -13.74 30.06 11.72
N PRO A 21 -12.57 29.55 11.27
CA PRO A 21 -12.38 28.14 11.02
C PRO A 21 -12.77 27.34 12.28
N PRO A 22 -13.42 26.18 12.13
CA PRO A 22 -13.84 25.37 13.27
C PRO A 22 -12.64 25.10 14.18
N ASN A 23 -12.82 25.32 15.48
CA ASN A 23 -11.76 25.11 16.47
C ASN A 23 -11.33 23.63 16.43
N LEU A 24 -10.08 23.42 16.02
CA LEU A 24 -9.50 22.08 15.82
C LEU A 24 -9.51 21.26 17.11
N ASP A 25 -9.24 21.88 18.26
CA ASP A 25 -9.23 21.21 19.56
C ASP A 25 -10.63 20.69 19.90
N THR A 26 -11.66 21.51 19.65
CA THR A 26 -13.06 21.11 19.86
C THR A 26 -13.45 19.94 18.95
N VAL A 27 -13.02 19.96 17.69
CA VAL A 27 -13.27 18.85 16.74
C VAL A 27 -12.60 17.57 17.22
N ILE A 28 -11.33 17.64 17.64
CA ILE A 28 -10.59 16.46 18.10
C ILE A 28 -11.20 15.87 19.37
N ILE A 29 -11.51 16.71 20.37
CA ILE A 29 -12.13 16.27 21.63
C ILE A 29 -13.47 15.58 21.36
N ASN A 30 -14.29 16.14 20.46
CA ASN A 30 -15.58 15.55 20.11
C ASN A 30 -15.43 14.18 19.46
N ILE A 31 -14.52 14.04 18.48
CA ILE A 31 -14.28 12.76 17.81
C ILE A 31 -13.72 11.73 18.81
N GLN A 32 -12.75 12.11 19.65
CA GLN A 32 -12.18 11.24 20.68
C GLN A 32 -13.24 10.72 21.65
N ARG A 33 -14.13 11.61 22.11
CA ARG A 33 -15.22 11.23 23.02
C ARG A 33 -16.12 10.16 22.42
N ILE A 34 -16.50 10.30 21.15
CA ILE A 34 -17.43 9.38 20.48
C ILE A 34 -16.72 8.07 20.10
N THR A 35 -15.42 8.14 19.79
CA THR A 35 -14.62 6.97 19.36
C THR A 35 -14.03 6.15 20.52
N ARG A 36 -14.16 6.61 21.76
CA ARG A 36 -13.64 5.94 22.97
C ARG A 36 -14.20 4.55 23.21
N GLN A 37 -15.42 4.29 22.73
CA GLN A 37 -16.09 3.00 22.88
C GLN A 37 -16.04 2.15 21.61
N ILE A 38 -15.36 2.61 20.55
CA ILE A 38 -15.31 1.90 19.28
C ILE A 38 -13.96 1.21 19.17
N HIS A 39 -13.98 -0.13 19.11
CA HIS A 39 -12.77 -0.90 18.89
C HIS A 39 -12.19 -0.64 17.50
N ALA A 40 -10.88 -0.46 17.43
CA ALA A 40 -10.16 -0.12 16.21
C ALA A 40 -10.15 -1.26 15.17
N SER A 41 -10.57 -2.48 15.53
CA SER A 41 -10.75 -3.56 14.53
C SER A 41 -11.83 -3.24 13.50
N TYR A 42 -12.76 -2.32 13.78
CA TYR A 42 -13.69 -1.80 12.76
C TYR A 42 -12.99 -1.15 11.56
N LEU A 43 -11.75 -0.68 11.72
CA LEU A 43 -10.94 -0.16 10.61
C LEU A 43 -10.65 -1.24 9.54
N PHE A 44 -10.68 -2.52 9.92
CA PHE A 44 -10.43 -3.65 9.04
C PHE A 44 -11.70 -4.24 8.41
N GLU A 45 -12.87 -3.76 8.83
CA GLU A 45 -14.16 -4.06 8.19
C GLU A 45 -14.37 -3.16 6.96
N GLN A 46 -15.30 -3.55 6.08
CA GLN A 46 -15.61 -2.76 4.87
C GLN A 46 -15.99 -1.31 5.20
N ILE A 47 -16.67 -1.09 6.33
CA ILE A 47 -17.13 0.23 6.77
C ILE A 47 -15.98 1.15 7.24
N GLY A 48 -14.91 0.61 7.82
CA GLY A 48 -13.77 1.40 8.34
C GLY A 48 -12.57 1.44 7.41
N LYS A 49 -12.63 0.71 6.29
CA LYS A 49 -11.55 0.63 5.30
C LYS A 49 -11.10 1.99 4.73
N PRO A 50 -11.98 2.96 4.44
CA PRO A 50 -11.55 4.29 3.97
C PRO A 50 -10.63 5.00 4.98
N THR A 51 -11.00 4.96 6.27
CA THR A 51 -10.20 5.52 7.36
C THR A 51 -8.85 4.82 7.47
N LEU A 52 -8.83 3.48 7.42
CA LEU A 52 -7.59 2.69 7.45
C LEU A 52 -6.65 3.08 6.29
N GLN A 53 -7.19 3.16 5.07
CA GLN A 53 -6.41 3.52 3.87
C GLN A 53 -5.78 4.89 3.99
N LYS A 54 -6.54 5.87 4.47
CA LYS A 54 -6.08 7.25 4.60
C LYS A 54 -5.02 7.39 5.68
N LEU A 55 -5.16 6.65 6.79
CA LEU A 55 -4.10 6.53 7.80
C LEU A 55 -2.82 5.95 7.19
N CYS A 56 -2.91 4.84 6.45
CA CYS A 56 -1.76 4.22 5.78
C CYS A 56 -1.09 5.19 4.82
N LEU A 57 -1.87 5.80 3.93
CA LEU A 57 -1.36 6.76 2.95
C LEU A 57 -0.62 7.91 3.64
N LEU A 58 -1.22 8.54 4.65
CA LEU A 58 -0.67 9.77 5.24
C LEU A 58 0.52 9.52 6.17
N LEU A 59 0.54 8.40 6.91
CA LEU A 59 1.64 8.07 7.82
C LEU A 59 2.83 7.47 7.06
N SER A 60 2.58 6.56 6.11
CA SER A 60 3.65 5.83 5.41
C SER A 60 4.26 6.62 4.24
N SER A 61 3.55 7.59 3.65
CA SER A 61 4.11 8.48 2.61
C SER A 61 4.91 9.66 3.15
N THR A 62 4.92 9.86 4.48
CA THR A 62 5.69 10.93 5.10
C THR A 62 7.17 10.55 5.06
N ALA A 63 7.97 11.35 4.32
CA ALA A 63 9.42 11.19 4.33
C ALA A 63 9.93 11.31 5.77
N THR A 64 10.77 10.37 6.19
CA THR A 64 11.38 10.31 7.53
C THR A 64 12.51 11.35 7.63
N ASP A 65 12.15 12.62 7.43
CA ASP A 65 13.04 13.77 7.51
C ASP A 65 12.82 14.45 8.87
N LYS A 66 13.78 15.26 9.33
CA LYS A 66 13.78 15.93 10.66
C LYS A 66 12.54 16.79 11.00
N ILE A 67 11.60 16.98 10.07
CA ILE A 67 10.47 17.90 10.21
C ILE A 67 9.18 17.17 10.62
N TYR A 68 8.99 15.89 10.26
CA TYR A 68 7.74 15.17 10.50
C TYR A 68 7.97 13.76 11.05
N ASN A 69 7.23 13.43 12.11
CA ASN A 69 7.21 12.10 12.69
C ASN A 69 6.48 11.12 11.75
N GLY A 70 7.13 9.98 11.51
CA GLY A 70 6.70 8.97 10.55
C GLY A 70 5.86 7.85 11.18
N TRP A 71 5.68 6.77 10.42
CA TRP A 71 4.95 5.59 10.90
C TRP A 71 5.66 4.89 12.07
N GLN A 72 7.00 4.98 12.18
CA GLN A 72 7.75 4.39 13.28
C GLN A 72 7.46 5.06 14.62
N ASP A 73 7.43 6.40 14.65
CA ASP A 73 7.08 7.17 15.86
C ASP A 73 5.63 6.91 16.24
N PHE A 74 4.74 6.86 15.24
CA PHE A 74 3.36 6.44 15.44
C PHE A 74 3.29 5.05 16.07
N ALA A 75 4.03 4.06 15.55
CA ALA A 75 4.06 2.70 16.06
C ALA A 75 4.50 2.62 17.54
N ALA A 76 5.54 3.37 17.90
CA ALA A 76 6.00 3.45 19.29
C ALA A 76 4.91 4.01 20.21
N HIS A 77 4.19 5.06 19.78
CA HIS A 77 3.07 5.60 20.54
C HIS A 77 1.82 4.71 20.57
N MET A 78 1.67 3.80 19.60
CA MET A 78 0.67 2.74 19.59
C MET A 78 1.05 1.53 20.46
N GLY A 79 2.24 1.53 21.06
CA GLY A 79 2.70 0.53 22.03
C GLY A 79 3.47 -0.65 21.43
N LEU A 80 3.91 -0.55 20.18
CA LEU A 80 4.75 -1.59 19.57
C LEU A 80 6.17 -1.55 20.15
N SER A 81 6.77 -2.73 20.33
CA SER A 81 8.17 -2.83 20.75
C SER A 81 9.13 -2.48 19.60
N MET A 82 10.37 -2.14 19.93
CA MET A 82 11.39 -1.85 18.92
C MET A 82 11.64 -3.05 17.99
N GLU A 83 11.54 -4.27 18.50
CA GLU A 83 11.68 -5.50 17.73
C GLU A 83 10.52 -5.66 16.74
N GLN A 84 9.29 -5.36 17.16
CA GLN A 84 8.12 -5.39 16.27
C GLN A 84 8.22 -4.33 15.17
N ILE A 85 8.63 -3.10 15.53
CA ILE A 85 8.85 -2.02 14.56
C ILE A 85 9.91 -2.42 13.54
N ARG A 86 11.04 -3.00 13.98
CA ARG A 86 12.08 -3.54 13.09
C ARG A 86 11.57 -4.68 12.23
N CYS A 87 10.79 -5.60 12.78
CA CYS A 87 10.18 -6.69 12.02
C CYS A 87 9.28 -6.16 10.90
N ILE A 88 8.50 -5.10 11.17
CA ILE A 88 7.69 -4.42 10.15
C ILE A 88 8.59 -3.79 9.07
N ASP A 89 9.68 -3.12 9.46
CA ASP A 89 10.56 -2.40 8.52
C ASP A 89 11.46 -3.32 7.67
N TYR A 90 11.84 -4.49 8.20
CA TYR A 90 12.77 -5.42 7.55
C TYR A 90 12.10 -6.69 7.03
N ASP A 91 11.32 -7.40 7.86
CA ASP A 91 10.81 -8.75 7.54
C ASP A 91 9.45 -8.72 6.82
N PHE A 92 8.59 -7.75 7.16
CA PHE A 92 7.30 -7.54 6.50
C PHE A 92 7.31 -6.45 5.42
N LYS A 93 8.50 -5.90 5.16
CA LYS A 93 8.71 -4.87 4.15
C LYS A 93 8.16 -5.34 2.80
N GLY A 94 7.21 -4.57 2.25
CA GLY A 94 6.67 -4.81 0.90
C GLY A 94 5.56 -5.85 0.80
N LEU A 95 5.15 -6.51 1.89
CA LEU A 95 3.96 -7.37 1.89
C LEU A 95 2.66 -6.55 2.02
N GLN A 96 2.67 -5.55 2.89
CA GLN A 96 1.64 -4.52 3.05
C GLN A 96 2.29 -3.21 3.50
N ASP A 97 1.48 -2.15 3.59
CA ASP A 97 1.87 -0.87 4.17
C ASP A 97 2.35 -1.02 5.63
N PRO A 98 3.41 -0.34 6.07
CA PRO A 98 3.91 -0.50 7.44
C PRO A 98 2.91 0.00 8.49
N THR A 99 2.19 1.10 8.23
CA THR A 99 1.12 1.58 9.12
C THR A 99 -0.04 0.58 9.20
N TYR A 100 -0.31 -0.16 8.12
CA TYR A 100 -1.28 -1.27 8.17
C TYR A 100 -0.87 -2.31 9.21
N TYR A 101 0.41 -2.72 9.24
CA TYR A 101 0.90 -3.67 10.24
C TYR A 101 0.91 -3.10 11.66
N VAL A 102 1.20 -1.81 11.82
CA VAL A 102 1.09 -1.12 13.12
C VAL A 102 -0.34 -1.21 13.64
N LEU A 103 -1.32 -0.84 12.82
CA LEU A 103 -2.72 -0.89 13.20
C LEU A 103 -3.20 -2.34 13.40
N LEU A 104 -2.74 -3.28 12.58
CA LEU A 104 -3.09 -4.70 12.70
C LEU A 104 -2.56 -5.29 14.01
N THR A 105 -1.35 -4.90 14.42
CA THR A 105 -0.76 -5.25 15.71
C THR A 105 -1.56 -4.63 16.86
N TYR A 106 -1.83 -3.33 16.76
CA TYR A 106 -2.54 -2.59 17.77
C TYR A 106 -3.95 -3.15 18.04
N VAL A 107 -4.71 -3.48 16.98
CA VAL A 107 -6.07 -4.00 17.16
C VAL A 107 -6.10 -5.35 17.86
N GLN A 108 -4.98 -6.05 18.04
CA GLN A 108 -4.96 -7.29 18.83
C GLN A 108 -5.23 -7.05 20.32
N HIS A 109 -5.06 -5.82 20.83
CA HIS A 109 -5.32 -5.51 22.23
C HIS A 109 -6.82 -5.35 22.52
N VAL A 110 -7.27 -5.89 23.66
CA VAL A 110 -8.67 -5.84 24.13
C VAL A 110 -9.20 -4.40 24.24
N GLU A 111 -8.35 -3.46 24.61
CA GLU A 111 -8.72 -2.06 24.77
C GLU A 111 -8.29 -1.19 23.57
N ALA A 112 -8.08 -1.78 22.40
CA ALA A 112 -7.64 -1.06 21.22
C ALA A 112 -8.79 -0.24 20.62
N THR A 113 -8.97 1.00 21.07
CA THR A 113 -10.04 1.91 20.63
C THR A 113 -9.54 2.93 19.61
N ILE A 114 -10.45 3.53 18.83
CA ILE A 114 -10.10 4.51 17.79
C ILE A 114 -9.60 5.84 18.40
N ASP A 115 -10.11 6.27 19.55
CA ASP A 115 -9.64 7.50 20.22
C ASP A 115 -8.14 7.46 20.56
N LYS A 116 -7.64 6.28 20.93
CA LYS A 116 -6.21 6.05 21.22
C LYS A 116 -5.32 6.21 19.98
N ILE A 117 -5.84 5.91 18.78
CA ILE A 117 -5.15 6.24 17.51
C ILE A 117 -5.04 7.76 17.35
N LEU A 118 -6.10 8.50 17.63
CA LEU A 118 -6.10 9.97 17.57
C LEU A 118 -5.15 10.57 18.61
N ASN A 119 -5.12 10.03 19.83
CA ASN A 119 -4.18 10.42 20.87
C ASN A 119 -2.72 10.19 20.43
N ALA A 120 -2.42 9.08 19.75
CA ALA A 120 -1.08 8.83 19.21
C ALA A 120 -0.72 9.85 18.12
N LEU A 121 -1.64 10.16 17.20
CA LEU A 121 -1.46 11.20 16.18
C LEU A 121 -1.18 12.59 16.78
N GLN A 122 -1.88 12.95 17.87
CA GLN A 122 -1.62 14.20 18.60
C GLN A 122 -0.24 14.20 19.24
N LYS A 123 0.19 13.09 19.86
CA LYS A 123 1.51 12.96 20.49
C LYS A 123 2.65 13.15 19.49
N ILE A 124 2.48 12.66 18.26
CA ILE A 124 3.43 12.87 17.16
C ILE A 124 3.21 14.18 16.40
N GLN A 125 2.30 15.05 16.85
CA GLN A 125 1.99 16.35 16.27
C GLN A 125 1.46 16.30 14.83
N ARG A 126 0.84 15.19 14.42
CA ARG A 126 0.26 14.99 13.07
C ARG A 126 -1.22 15.36 13.01
N PHE A 127 -1.51 16.61 13.32
CA PHE A 127 -2.87 17.17 13.28
C PHE A 127 -3.47 17.21 11.87
N ASP A 128 -2.61 17.33 10.85
CA ASP A 128 -2.97 17.26 9.43
C ASP A 128 -3.72 15.97 9.09
N ILE A 129 -3.27 14.84 9.67
CA ILE A 129 -3.91 13.54 9.47
C ILE A 129 -5.29 13.53 10.09
N ILE A 130 -5.42 14.01 11.32
CA ILE A 130 -6.71 14.03 12.04
C ILE A 130 -7.74 14.84 11.26
N ILE A 131 -7.35 16.00 10.72
CA ILE A 131 -8.22 16.85 9.88
C ILE A 131 -8.68 16.10 8.63
N GLN A 132 -7.77 15.36 7.98
CA GLN A 132 -8.08 14.66 6.75
C GLN A 132 -8.97 13.44 6.98
N ILE A 133 -8.81 12.70 8.07
CA ILE A 133 -9.60 11.48 8.33
C ILE A 133 -10.93 11.74 9.06
N LYS A 134 -11.18 12.95 9.55
CA LYS A 134 -12.34 13.25 10.42
C LYS A 134 -13.68 12.83 9.81
N ASN A 135 -13.90 13.12 8.52
CA ASN A 135 -15.16 12.81 7.85
C ASN A 135 -15.34 11.30 7.69
N ASP A 136 -14.26 10.60 7.34
CA ASP A 136 -14.26 9.13 7.21
C ASP A 136 -14.55 8.46 8.57
N ILE A 137 -14.09 9.05 9.68
CA ILE A 137 -14.43 8.60 11.04
C ILE A 137 -15.90 8.86 11.36
N TYR A 138 -16.47 10.02 11.01
CA TYR A 138 -17.89 10.28 11.22
C TYR A 138 -18.77 9.30 10.43
N ASP A 139 -18.45 9.06 9.16
CA ASP A 139 -19.15 8.07 8.34
C ASP A 139 -19.08 6.65 8.92
N LEU A 140 -17.93 6.30 9.53
CA LEU A 140 -17.76 5.03 10.25
C LEU A 140 -18.67 4.96 11.49
N ILE A 141 -18.69 6.01 12.30
CA ILE A 141 -19.52 6.10 13.51
C ILE A 141 -21.00 5.93 13.16
N ASP A 142 -21.47 6.62 12.12
CA ASP A 142 -22.87 6.57 11.70
C ASP A 142 -23.28 5.15 11.27
N LYS A 143 -22.41 4.47 10.50
CA LYS A 143 -22.64 3.08 10.07
C LYS A 143 -22.59 2.07 11.22
N ILE A 144 -21.74 2.29 12.23
CA ILE A 144 -21.69 1.44 13.43
C ILE A 144 -22.97 1.63 14.24
N SER A 145 -23.40 2.87 14.44
CA SER A 145 -24.58 3.24 15.23
C SER A 145 -25.87 2.65 14.66
N GLN A 146 -25.97 2.54 13.32
CA GLN A 146 -27.10 1.89 12.65
C GLN A 146 -27.19 0.36 12.91
N ASN A 147 -26.09 -0.27 13.30
CA ASN A 147 -25.98 -1.72 13.45
C ASN A 147 -25.84 -2.19 14.91
N ALA A 148 -25.64 -1.27 15.87
CA ALA A 148 -25.39 -1.61 17.26
C ALA A 148 -26.69 -1.76 18.06
N LYS A 149 -26.75 -2.77 18.94
CA LYS A 149 -27.74 -2.83 20.03
C LYS A 149 -27.15 -2.06 21.21
N ASN A 150 -27.87 -1.05 21.70
CA ASN A 150 -27.41 -0.13 22.74
C ASN A 150 -27.06 -0.86 24.03
N ASP A 151 -25.77 -0.99 24.32
CA ASP A 151 -25.26 -1.27 25.66
C ASP A 151 -24.09 -0.31 25.92
N GLU A 152 -24.36 0.77 26.67
CA GLU A 152 -23.49 1.95 26.80
C GLU A 152 -22.17 1.68 27.56
N SER A 153 -22.02 0.49 28.14
CA SER A 153 -20.90 0.16 29.03
C SER A 153 -19.79 -0.67 28.38
N THR A 154 -20.02 -1.21 27.18
CA THR A 154 -19.07 -2.13 26.52
C THR A 154 -18.44 -1.55 25.26
N ILE A 155 -17.14 -1.78 25.06
CA ILE A 155 -16.45 -1.44 23.81
C ILE A 155 -17.12 -2.21 22.66
N LEU A 156 -17.65 -1.48 21.68
CA LEU A 156 -18.24 -2.02 20.46
C LEU A 156 -17.17 -2.71 19.63
N ARG A 157 -17.44 -3.95 19.23
CA ARG A 157 -16.52 -4.78 18.43
C ARG A 157 -17.23 -5.41 17.23
N PRO A 158 -16.54 -5.54 16.09
CA PRO A 158 -17.03 -6.36 14.99
C PRO A 158 -17.00 -7.84 15.36
N ASN A 159 -17.82 -8.64 14.65
CA ASN A 159 -17.91 -10.08 14.85
C ASN A 159 -16.59 -10.81 14.53
N ASN A 160 -15.82 -10.26 13.59
CA ASN A 160 -14.56 -10.84 13.15
C ASN A 160 -13.41 -9.90 13.51
N MET A 161 -12.43 -10.44 14.23
CA MET A 161 -11.21 -9.73 14.58
C MET A 161 -10.10 -10.14 13.61
N PRO A 162 -9.45 -9.20 12.91
CA PRO A 162 -8.33 -9.54 12.04
C PRO A 162 -7.18 -10.09 12.87
N LYS A 163 -6.48 -11.11 12.37
CA LYS A 163 -5.36 -11.74 13.09
C LYS A 163 -4.03 -11.22 12.58
N ALA A 164 -3.17 -10.81 13.49
CA ALA A 164 -1.79 -10.45 13.17
C ALA A 164 -0.89 -11.72 13.10
N PRO A 165 0.22 -11.68 12.33
CA PRO A 165 1.29 -12.67 12.45
C PRO A 165 1.77 -12.81 13.91
N LEU A 166 2.19 -14.01 14.33
CA LEU A 166 2.54 -14.30 15.73
C LEU A 166 3.60 -13.36 16.30
N VAL A 167 4.61 -12.97 15.51
CA VAL A 167 5.66 -12.02 15.92
C VAL A 167 5.11 -10.62 16.24
N LEU A 168 3.93 -10.29 15.70
CA LEU A 168 3.21 -9.05 15.94
C LEU A 168 2.06 -9.20 16.96
N THR A 169 1.83 -10.41 17.49
CA THR A 169 0.82 -10.59 18.54
C THR A 169 1.38 -10.28 19.92
N PRO A 170 0.61 -9.63 20.82
CA PRO A 170 1.06 -9.39 22.19
C PRO A 170 1.35 -10.72 22.92
N ILE A 171 2.48 -10.77 23.63
CA ILE A 171 2.97 -11.99 24.32
C ILE A 171 1.96 -12.51 25.37
N HIS A 172 1.03 -11.68 25.83
CA HIS A 172 0.06 -12.02 26.89
C HIS A 172 -1.16 -12.84 26.41
N PHE A 173 -1.23 -13.23 25.13
CA PHE A 173 -2.34 -14.00 24.56
C PHE A 173 -1.88 -15.37 24.02
N ILE A 174 -1.27 -16.19 24.89
CA ILE A 174 -1.14 -17.62 24.64
C ILE A 174 -2.17 -18.33 25.52
N GLN A 175 -3.42 -18.36 25.07
CA GLN A 175 -4.37 -19.41 25.42
C GLN A 175 -5.44 -19.53 24.33
N ASP A 176 -5.66 -20.78 23.93
CA ASP A 176 -6.67 -21.30 23.01
C ASP A 176 -6.46 -21.14 21.49
N VAL A 177 -5.49 -21.89 20.97
CA VAL A 177 -5.52 -22.37 19.58
C VAL A 177 -6.61 -23.44 19.46
N LYS A 178 -7.86 -23.03 19.22
CA LYS A 178 -8.87 -23.91 18.64
C LYS A 178 -8.68 -23.94 17.12
N LYS A 179 -8.28 -25.10 16.60
CA LYS A 179 -8.33 -25.44 15.18
C LYS A 179 -9.78 -25.33 14.72
N TYR A 180 -10.07 -24.33 13.88
CA TYR A 180 -11.29 -24.32 13.07
C TYR A 180 -10.88 -24.43 11.61
N GLU A 181 -11.36 -25.50 10.98
CA GLU A 181 -11.33 -25.72 9.54
C GLU A 181 -12.11 -24.61 8.84
N VAL A 182 -11.50 -23.98 7.85
CA VAL A 182 -12.17 -22.99 7.00
C VAL A 182 -12.96 -23.74 5.93
N VAL A 183 -14.27 -23.78 6.11
CA VAL A 183 -15.22 -24.13 5.04
C VAL A 183 -15.31 -22.91 4.11
N SER A 184 -14.71 -23.04 2.92
CA SER A 184 -14.82 -22.04 1.85
C SER A 184 -16.11 -22.29 1.06
N ASN A 185 -17.07 -21.39 1.20
CA ASN A 185 -18.21 -21.27 0.30
C ASN A 185 -18.09 -19.95 -0.45
N HIS A 186 -17.56 -19.98 -1.68
CA HIS A 186 -18.05 -19.10 -2.75
C HIS A 186 -17.78 -19.75 -4.12
N VAL A 187 -18.88 -20.02 -4.80
CA VAL A 187 -18.96 -20.58 -6.15
C VAL A 187 -18.56 -19.50 -7.16
N HIS A 188 -17.48 -19.75 -7.92
CA HIS A 188 -17.26 -19.09 -9.20
C HIS A 188 -17.23 -20.14 -10.31
N ASN A 189 -18.24 -20.11 -11.17
CA ASN A 189 -18.19 -20.77 -12.48
C ASN A 189 -17.18 -20.00 -13.36
N LEU A 190 -16.01 -20.60 -13.61
CA LEU A 190 -15.13 -20.18 -14.69
C LEU A 190 -14.76 -21.38 -15.56
N GLN A 191 -15.07 -21.27 -16.85
CA GLN A 191 -14.79 -22.26 -17.88
C GLN A 191 -13.30 -22.63 -17.89
N LYS A 192 -13.01 -23.92 -17.71
CA LYS A 192 -11.67 -24.51 -17.80
C LYS A 192 -11.15 -24.45 -19.24
N THR A 193 -10.33 -23.47 -19.57
CA THR A 193 -9.37 -23.60 -20.68
C THR A 193 -8.12 -24.32 -20.16
N LYS A 194 -7.61 -25.30 -20.93
CA LYS A 194 -6.38 -26.05 -20.60
C LYS A 194 -5.20 -25.06 -20.46
N LYS A 195 -4.80 -24.71 -19.24
CA LYS A 195 -3.65 -23.83 -19.00
C LYS A 195 -2.35 -24.55 -19.35
N LEU A 196 -1.66 -24.07 -20.38
CA LEU A 196 -0.30 -24.48 -20.79
C LEU A 196 0.80 -23.96 -19.84
N TYR A 197 0.51 -22.92 -19.05
CA TYR A 197 1.47 -22.22 -18.19
C TYR A 197 0.99 -22.17 -16.74
N GLY A 198 1.93 -22.27 -15.79
CA GLY A 198 1.69 -22.15 -14.35
C GLY A 198 1.48 -20.71 -13.89
N SER A 199 2.02 -19.73 -14.64
CA SER A 199 1.79 -18.30 -14.48
C SER A 199 2.13 -17.58 -15.79
N ILE A 200 1.55 -16.42 -16.04
CA ILE A 200 1.92 -15.51 -17.12
C ILE A 200 2.40 -14.20 -16.48
N VAL A 201 3.53 -13.67 -16.92
CA VAL A 201 4.12 -12.45 -16.38
C VAL A 201 4.47 -11.48 -17.51
N MET A 202 4.38 -10.18 -17.23
CA MET A 202 4.87 -9.13 -18.12
C MET A 202 6.16 -8.55 -17.53
N LEU A 203 7.24 -8.53 -18.29
CA LEU A 203 8.46 -7.83 -17.89
C LEU A 203 8.38 -6.38 -18.35
N THR A 204 8.87 -5.45 -17.53
CA THR A 204 9.07 -4.05 -17.91
C THR A 204 10.46 -3.62 -17.47
N PHE A 205 11.24 -3.09 -18.42
CA PHE A 205 12.65 -2.81 -18.21
C PHE A 205 13.12 -1.67 -19.10
N ALA A 206 14.14 -0.96 -18.63
CA ALA A 206 14.91 0.00 -19.40
C ALA A 206 16.03 -0.73 -20.17
N ASP A 207 16.70 -0.02 -21.10
CA ASP A 207 17.78 -0.60 -21.92
C ASP A 207 18.88 -1.29 -21.11
N ASP A 208 19.26 -0.69 -19.98
CA ASP A 208 20.25 -1.21 -19.04
C ASP A 208 19.77 -2.44 -18.24
N GLY A 209 18.47 -2.75 -18.28
CA GLY A 209 17.87 -3.95 -17.71
C GLY A 209 17.69 -5.10 -18.71
N LEU A 210 18.05 -4.92 -19.98
CA LEU A 210 17.80 -5.91 -21.05
C LEU A 210 18.49 -7.26 -20.78
N GLU A 211 19.74 -7.26 -20.34
CA GLU A 211 20.50 -8.48 -20.07
C GLU A 211 19.83 -9.32 -18.98
N THR A 212 19.47 -8.67 -17.85
CA THR A 212 18.72 -9.27 -16.76
C THR A 212 17.36 -9.78 -17.23
N ALA A 213 16.65 -9.03 -18.10
CA ALA A 213 15.37 -9.45 -18.66
C ALA A 213 15.49 -10.74 -19.48
N GLN A 214 16.50 -10.82 -20.35
CA GLN A 214 16.76 -12.01 -21.16
C GLN A 214 17.15 -13.21 -20.31
N HIS A 215 18.00 -12.99 -19.30
CA HIS A 215 18.42 -14.03 -18.37
C HIS A 215 17.22 -14.62 -17.61
N ILE A 216 16.41 -13.78 -16.98
CA ILE A 216 15.20 -14.19 -16.24
C ILE A 216 14.20 -14.89 -17.16
N THR A 217 14.02 -14.37 -18.38
CA THR A 217 13.10 -14.96 -19.37
C THR A 217 13.48 -16.38 -19.72
N LYS A 218 14.78 -16.66 -19.92
CA LYS A 218 15.28 -18.02 -20.17
C LYS A 218 14.94 -18.95 -18.99
N ILE A 219 15.16 -18.48 -17.76
CA ILE A 219 14.83 -19.25 -16.56
C ILE A 219 13.33 -19.54 -16.50
N PHE A 220 12.47 -18.52 -16.62
CA PHE A 220 11.02 -18.67 -16.53
C PHE A 220 10.44 -19.62 -17.57
N ARG A 221 10.92 -19.54 -18.81
CA ARG A 221 10.49 -20.42 -19.92
C ARG A 221 10.99 -21.86 -19.77
N SER A 222 12.06 -22.09 -19.00
CA SER A 222 12.65 -23.42 -18.77
C SER A 222 12.08 -24.19 -17.57
N LYS A 223 11.31 -23.54 -16.68
CA LYS A 223 10.75 -24.18 -15.47
C LYS A 223 9.55 -25.08 -15.78
N GLU A 224 9.26 -25.98 -14.85
CA GLU A 224 8.01 -26.75 -14.81
C GLU A 224 7.25 -26.47 -13.50
N PRO A 225 5.99 -26.02 -13.57
CA PRO A 225 5.27 -25.59 -14.78
C PRO A 225 5.91 -24.34 -15.42
N LYS A 226 5.83 -24.24 -16.76
CA LYS A 226 6.39 -23.11 -17.51
C LYS A 226 5.73 -21.80 -17.10
N ILE A 227 6.50 -20.73 -17.04
CA ILE A 227 6.00 -19.37 -16.84
C ILE A 227 6.00 -18.68 -18.21
N GLY A 228 4.82 -18.24 -18.66
CA GLY A 228 4.68 -17.41 -19.86
C GLY A 228 5.26 -16.03 -19.59
N VAL A 229 6.07 -15.51 -20.50
CA VAL A 229 6.74 -14.21 -20.35
C VAL A 229 6.39 -13.33 -21.53
N LEU A 230 5.81 -12.17 -21.24
CA LEU A 230 5.48 -11.13 -22.21
C LEU A 230 6.54 -10.03 -22.17
N ILE A 231 7.15 -9.80 -23.33
CA ILE A 231 8.10 -8.72 -23.62
C ILE A 231 7.55 -7.95 -24.82
N LEU A 232 7.49 -6.62 -24.76
CA LEU A 232 6.87 -5.81 -25.81
C LEU A 232 7.64 -5.89 -27.12
N GLN A 233 8.97 -5.91 -27.07
CA GLN A 233 9.78 -6.06 -28.28
C GLN A 233 9.52 -7.36 -29.03
N GLU A 234 9.15 -8.45 -28.34
CA GLU A 234 8.78 -9.72 -28.98
C GLU A 234 7.40 -9.68 -29.65
N GLN A 235 6.62 -8.61 -29.44
CA GLN A 235 5.24 -8.43 -29.94
C GLN A 235 5.13 -7.21 -30.88
N GLU A 236 6.22 -6.81 -31.52
CA GLU A 236 6.37 -5.54 -32.23
C GLU A 236 5.24 -5.23 -33.23
N ASN A 237 4.80 -6.23 -34.00
CA ASN A 237 3.76 -6.08 -35.03
C ASN A 237 2.43 -5.58 -34.44
N TYR A 238 2.08 -6.04 -33.24
CA TYR A 238 0.86 -5.63 -32.57
C TYR A 238 1.01 -4.26 -31.90
N VAL A 239 2.18 -4.01 -31.30
CA VAL A 239 2.48 -2.75 -30.61
C VAL A 239 2.50 -1.57 -31.60
N TYR A 240 3.08 -1.70 -32.79
CA TYR A 240 3.13 -0.59 -33.76
C TYR A 240 1.75 -0.17 -34.30
N SER A 241 0.75 -1.05 -34.27
CA SER A 241 -0.59 -0.76 -34.80
C SER A 241 -1.49 -0.01 -33.81
N ARG A 242 -1.52 -0.43 -32.54
CA ARG A 242 -2.37 0.12 -31.46
C ARG A 242 -1.70 -0.08 -30.09
N ALA A 243 -0.56 0.56 -29.90
CA ALA A 243 0.35 0.28 -28.78
C ALA A 243 -0.32 0.33 -27.39
N GLU A 244 -1.03 1.41 -27.07
CA GLU A 244 -1.62 1.62 -25.74
C GLU A 244 -2.70 0.57 -25.44
N GLU A 245 -3.60 0.32 -26.38
CA GLU A 245 -4.65 -0.68 -26.23
C GLU A 245 -4.08 -2.10 -26.09
N PHE A 246 -3.07 -2.43 -26.90
CA PHE A 246 -2.38 -3.70 -26.79
C PHE A 246 -1.70 -3.86 -25.42
N ILE A 247 -1.02 -2.82 -24.94
CA ILE A 247 -0.38 -2.83 -23.63
C ILE A 247 -1.41 -2.95 -22.52
N ASP A 248 -2.54 -2.26 -22.60
CA ASP A 248 -3.67 -2.36 -21.66
C ASP A 248 -4.23 -3.78 -21.57
N ASP A 249 -4.41 -4.43 -22.72
CA ASP A 249 -4.91 -5.80 -22.80
C ASP A 249 -3.89 -6.79 -22.22
N CYS A 250 -2.61 -6.65 -22.58
CA CYS A 250 -1.53 -7.43 -22.00
C CYS A 250 -1.47 -7.24 -20.47
N PHE A 251 -1.53 -5.98 -20.03
CA PHE A 251 -1.50 -5.60 -18.63
C PHE A 251 -2.64 -6.23 -17.83
N LYS A 252 -3.84 -6.38 -18.41
CA LYS A 252 -4.98 -7.05 -17.76
C LYS A 252 -4.86 -8.57 -17.74
N GLN A 253 -4.25 -9.17 -18.76
CA GLN A 253 -4.23 -10.62 -18.97
C GLN A 253 -3.12 -11.36 -18.18
N VAL A 254 -2.02 -10.69 -17.84
CA VAL A 254 -0.93 -11.33 -17.09
C VAL A 254 -1.29 -11.55 -15.61
N ASN A 255 -0.65 -12.50 -14.93
CA ASN A 255 -0.82 -12.69 -13.49
C ASN A 255 0.02 -11.67 -12.70
N PHE A 256 1.26 -11.45 -13.12
CA PHE A 256 2.19 -10.51 -12.48
C PHE A 256 2.81 -9.55 -13.48
N ILE A 257 3.13 -8.33 -13.01
CA ILE A 257 4.01 -7.39 -13.70
C ILE A 257 5.33 -7.36 -12.94
N ILE A 258 6.44 -7.50 -13.66
CA ILE A 258 7.77 -7.60 -13.09
C ILE A 258 8.64 -6.48 -13.64
N PRO A 259 8.73 -5.35 -12.92
CA PRO A 259 9.71 -4.33 -13.20
C PRO A 259 11.12 -4.79 -12.87
N ILE A 260 12.04 -4.64 -13.83
CA ILE A 260 13.48 -4.83 -13.61
C ILE A 260 14.04 -3.46 -13.26
N LEU A 261 14.36 -3.28 -11.98
CA LEU A 261 14.79 -1.99 -11.45
C LEU A 261 16.29 -1.82 -11.68
N THR A 262 16.62 -0.78 -12.43
CA THR A 262 17.96 -0.29 -12.75
C THR A 262 17.96 1.22 -12.60
N GLN A 263 19.14 1.84 -12.55
CA GLN A 263 19.25 3.30 -12.64
C GLN A 263 18.44 3.87 -13.82
N GLY A 264 18.56 3.29 -15.02
CA GLY A 264 17.85 3.73 -16.22
C GLY A 264 16.34 3.55 -16.14
N TYR A 265 15.84 2.51 -15.44
CA TYR A 265 14.42 2.33 -15.19
C TYR A 265 13.87 3.46 -14.31
N LEU A 266 14.57 3.77 -13.21
CA LEU A 266 14.19 4.81 -12.26
C LEU A 266 14.21 6.21 -12.91
N GLU A 267 15.20 6.48 -13.75
CA GLU A 267 15.26 7.71 -14.52
C GLU A 267 14.09 7.85 -15.51
N ARG A 268 13.68 6.76 -16.17
CA ARG A 268 12.56 6.77 -17.12
C ARG A 268 11.22 7.03 -16.45
N ILE A 269 10.96 6.46 -15.28
CA ILE A 269 9.67 6.65 -14.57
C ILE A 269 9.54 8.02 -13.91
N ASN A 270 10.66 8.63 -13.49
CA ASN A 270 10.65 9.91 -12.77
C ASN A 270 10.73 11.14 -13.69
N ASN A 271 11.28 11.01 -14.90
CA ASN A 271 11.44 12.16 -15.80
C ASN A 271 10.17 12.47 -16.60
N SER A 272 9.67 13.70 -16.45
CA SER A 272 8.51 14.19 -17.21
C SER A 272 8.83 14.60 -18.65
N LYS A 273 10.10 14.90 -18.98
CA LYS A 273 10.48 15.69 -20.16
C LYS A 273 11.36 15.02 -21.23
N LYS A 274 11.92 13.83 -21.01
CA LYS A 274 12.79 13.19 -22.01
C LYS A 274 11.98 12.25 -22.91
N ILE A 275 11.69 12.71 -24.12
CA ILE A 275 11.44 11.81 -25.24
C ILE A 275 12.83 11.37 -25.69
N TYR A 276 13.21 10.13 -25.37
CA TYR A 276 14.47 9.57 -25.84
C TYR A 276 14.29 9.24 -27.33
N ILE A 277 14.88 10.06 -28.20
CA ILE A 277 14.88 9.82 -29.67
C ILE A 277 15.47 8.43 -29.98
N GLU A 278 16.36 7.94 -29.12
CA GLU A 278 16.98 6.62 -29.15
C GLU A 278 16.02 5.43 -28.90
N ASP A 279 14.80 5.69 -28.41
CA ASP A 279 13.81 4.66 -28.06
C ASP A 279 12.86 4.30 -29.23
N GLN A 280 13.00 4.90 -30.43
CA GLN A 280 12.06 4.68 -31.54
C GLN A 280 11.88 3.20 -31.92
N ASN A 281 12.93 2.38 -31.73
CA ASN A 281 12.93 0.95 -32.05
C ASN A 281 12.98 0.05 -30.81
N LYS A 282 12.89 0.60 -29.59
CA LYS A 282 13.00 -0.14 -28.32
C LYS A 282 11.70 -0.05 -27.56
N LEU A 283 10.76 -0.94 -27.89
CA LEU A 283 9.39 -0.87 -27.40
C LEU A 283 9.29 -0.99 -25.88
N ASP A 284 10.06 -1.91 -25.27
CA ASP A 284 10.06 -2.10 -23.81
C ASP A 284 10.49 -0.82 -23.08
N ALA A 285 11.58 -0.20 -23.52
CA ALA A 285 12.10 1.06 -22.98
C ALA A 285 11.14 2.25 -23.20
N LYS A 286 10.59 2.36 -24.41
CA LYS A 286 9.65 3.40 -24.81
C LYS A 286 8.41 3.44 -23.93
N TYR A 287 7.87 2.28 -23.55
CA TYR A 287 6.61 2.17 -22.83
C TYR A 287 6.75 1.98 -21.31
N VAL A 288 7.97 1.97 -20.74
CA VAL A 288 8.21 1.89 -19.28
C VAL A 288 7.32 2.86 -18.51
N LYS A 289 7.27 4.12 -18.92
CA LYS A 289 6.53 5.17 -18.22
C LYS A 289 5.01 4.98 -18.32
N TYR A 290 4.52 4.50 -19.46
CA TYR A 290 3.11 4.21 -19.67
C TYR A 290 2.66 3.04 -18.77
N ILE A 291 3.41 1.93 -18.79
CA ILE A 291 3.20 0.78 -17.91
C ILE A 291 3.25 1.22 -16.44
N TYR A 292 4.22 2.04 -16.06
CA TYR A 292 4.30 2.57 -14.70
C TYR A 292 3.08 3.43 -14.31
N SER A 293 2.48 4.14 -15.27
CA SER A 293 1.23 4.86 -15.04
C SER A 293 0.06 3.90 -14.75
N LEU A 294 -0.03 2.79 -15.50
CA LEU A 294 -1.00 1.72 -15.26
C LEU A 294 -0.78 1.06 -13.90
N LEU A 295 0.47 0.80 -13.51
CA LEU A 295 0.82 0.25 -12.19
C LEU A 295 0.33 1.13 -11.05
N LYS A 296 0.55 2.45 -11.14
CA LYS A 296 0.06 3.41 -10.14
C LYS A 296 -1.46 3.48 -10.12
N HIS A 297 -2.10 3.49 -11.28
CA HIS A 297 -3.55 3.51 -11.38
C HIS A 297 -4.17 2.24 -10.78
N GLU A 298 -3.63 1.06 -11.11
CA GLU A 298 -4.06 -0.22 -10.54
C GLU A 298 -3.85 -0.24 -9.02
N TYR A 299 -2.73 0.27 -8.53
CA TYR A 299 -2.46 0.38 -7.09
C TYR A 299 -3.51 1.22 -6.37
N VAL A 300 -3.80 2.43 -6.87
CA VAL A 300 -4.82 3.32 -6.30
C VAL A 300 -6.22 2.67 -6.38
N LYS A 301 -6.56 2.09 -7.54
CA LYS A 301 -7.84 1.39 -7.76
C LYS A 301 -8.00 0.19 -6.81
N ASN A 302 -6.92 -0.53 -6.56
CA ASN A 302 -6.86 -1.67 -5.65
C ASN A 302 -6.55 -1.25 -4.21
N GLN A 303 -6.91 -0.02 -3.85
CA GLN A 303 -6.89 0.44 -2.46
C GLN A 303 -5.49 0.41 -1.84
N CYS A 304 -4.49 0.75 -2.65
CA CYS A 304 -3.08 0.78 -2.26
C CYS A 304 -2.52 -0.60 -1.86
N ILE A 305 -3.11 -1.69 -2.39
CA ILE A 305 -2.61 -3.05 -2.17
C ILE A 305 -1.89 -3.55 -3.42
N ASN A 306 -0.62 -3.93 -3.25
CA ASN A 306 0.23 -4.41 -4.33
C ASN A 306 0.07 -5.92 -4.58
N TYR A 307 -1.01 -6.30 -5.28
CA TYR A 307 -1.28 -7.70 -5.56
C TYR A 307 -0.41 -8.32 -6.65
N ARG A 308 -0.03 -7.55 -7.68
CA ARG A 308 0.50 -8.10 -8.94
C ARG A 308 1.92 -7.65 -9.28
N ILE A 309 2.45 -6.64 -8.61
CA ILE A 309 3.74 -6.05 -8.97
C ILE A 309 4.81 -6.70 -8.12
N ARG A 310 5.82 -7.28 -8.76
CA ARG A 310 6.97 -7.87 -8.08
C ARG A 310 8.24 -7.48 -8.81
N CYS A 311 9.05 -6.65 -8.19
CA CYS A 311 10.23 -6.13 -8.84
C CYS A 311 11.41 -7.11 -8.73
N ILE A 312 12.34 -7.03 -9.69
CA ILE A 312 13.62 -7.73 -9.63
C ILE A 312 14.73 -6.70 -9.79
N VAL A 313 15.78 -6.82 -8.99
CA VAL A 313 16.98 -5.97 -9.03
C VAL A 313 18.18 -6.85 -9.33
N SER A 314 18.97 -6.47 -10.33
CA SER A 314 20.27 -7.12 -10.55
C SER A 314 21.18 -6.86 -9.35
N ASP A 315 22.03 -7.83 -8.99
CA ASP A 315 22.89 -7.72 -7.81
C ASP A 315 23.80 -6.47 -7.84
N LYS A 316 24.12 -5.98 -9.04
CA LYS A 316 24.91 -4.76 -9.27
C LYS A 316 24.16 -3.47 -8.94
N GLU A 317 22.83 -3.48 -9.05
CA GLU A 317 21.96 -2.31 -8.91
C GLU A 317 21.33 -2.17 -7.51
N ILE A 318 21.57 -3.12 -6.61
CA ILE A 318 20.97 -3.15 -5.27
C ILE A 318 21.18 -1.83 -4.52
N TYR A 319 22.41 -1.30 -4.53
CA TYR A 319 22.73 -0.08 -3.79
C TYR A 319 21.96 1.14 -4.33
N THR A 320 21.88 1.25 -5.65
CA THR A 320 21.16 2.32 -6.36
C THR A 320 19.67 2.27 -6.03
N VAL A 321 19.07 1.09 -6.16
CA VAL A 321 17.63 0.89 -5.94
C VAL A 321 17.26 1.04 -4.46
N ALA A 322 18.09 0.55 -3.53
CA ALA A 322 17.83 0.67 -2.09
C ALA A 322 17.87 2.13 -1.58
N LYS A 323 18.64 3.01 -2.25
CA LYS A 323 18.71 4.43 -1.92
C LYS A 323 17.67 5.30 -2.61
N ALA A 324 17.04 4.79 -3.66
CA ALA A 324 16.05 5.54 -4.40
C ALA A 324 14.76 5.72 -3.59
N ASN A 325 14.14 6.89 -3.71
CA ASN A 325 12.79 7.11 -3.19
C ASN A 325 11.78 6.47 -4.15
N LEU A 326 11.45 5.20 -3.90
CA LEU A 326 10.58 4.40 -4.75
C LEU A 326 9.12 4.55 -4.35
N HIS A 327 8.22 4.56 -5.32
CA HIS A 327 6.79 4.41 -5.07
C HIS A 327 6.51 3.05 -4.39
N PRO A 328 5.50 2.94 -3.49
CA PRO A 328 5.21 1.69 -2.76
C PRO A 328 5.08 0.43 -3.63
N THR A 329 4.64 0.58 -4.87
CA THR A 329 4.55 -0.54 -5.84
C THR A 329 5.90 -1.11 -6.27
N LEU A 330 6.98 -0.35 -6.15
CA LEU A 330 8.34 -0.74 -6.57
C LEU A 330 9.28 -1.03 -5.39
N GLN A 331 8.85 -0.74 -4.16
CA GLN A 331 9.65 -0.97 -2.96
C GLN A 331 9.83 -2.46 -2.64
N ALA A 332 8.93 -3.32 -3.12
CA ALA A 332 9.00 -4.76 -2.95
C ALA A 332 9.74 -5.41 -4.13
N TRP A 333 11.00 -5.76 -3.91
CA TRP A 333 11.86 -6.34 -4.94
C TRP A 333 12.67 -7.54 -4.46
N PHE A 334 13.03 -8.41 -5.41
CA PHE A 334 13.87 -9.59 -5.21
C PHE A 334 15.22 -9.39 -5.90
N ARG A 335 16.27 -9.99 -5.36
CA ARG A 335 17.56 -10.05 -6.03
C ARG A 335 17.49 -11.00 -7.21
N GLU A 336 18.23 -10.70 -8.26
CA GLU A 336 18.44 -11.61 -9.38
C GLU A 336 19.02 -12.95 -8.92
N SER A 337 19.92 -12.95 -7.93
CA SER A 337 20.45 -14.18 -7.30
C SER A 337 19.37 -15.09 -6.70
N ASP A 338 18.26 -14.49 -6.24
CA ASP A 338 17.21 -15.17 -5.49
C ASP A 338 16.03 -15.60 -6.39
N ILE A 339 16.25 -15.63 -7.72
CA ILE A 339 15.22 -15.87 -8.72
C ILE A 339 14.48 -17.21 -8.53
N ASN A 340 15.14 -18.24 -8.00
CA ASN A 340 14.49 -19.52 -7.73
C ASN A 340 13.45 -19.43 -6.61
N ALA A 341 13.73 -18.67 -5.55
CA ALA A 341 12.77 -18.40 -4.48
C ALA A 341 11.61 -17.53 -5.00
N PHE A 342 11.93 -16.54 -5.81
CA PHE A 342 10.95 -15.71 -6.51
C PHE A 342 9.95 -16.54 -7.33
N ILE A 343 10.46 -17.47 -8.16
CA ILE A 343 9.64 -18.36 -9.00
C ILE A 343 8.69 -19.20 -8.15
N LYS A 344 9.18 -19.76 -7.05
CA LYS A 344 8.34 -20.54 -6.14
C LYS A 344 7.17 -19.70 -5.61
N ASN A 345 7.42 -18.44 -5.26
CA ASN A 345 6.38 -17.54 -4.74
C ASN A 345 5.30 -17.23 -5.77
N ILE A 346 5.68 -16.89 -7.02
CA ILE A 346 4.70 -16.54 -8.05
C ILE A 346 3.89 -17.77 -8.54
N LEU A 347 4.48 -18.97 -8.50
CA LEU A 347 3.76 -20.19 -8.81
C LEU A 347 2.80 -20.60 -7.68
N LEU A 348 3.20 -20.48 -6.41
CA LEU A 348 2.35 -20.79 -5.26
C LEU A 348 1.09 -19.91 -5.18
N GLN A 349 1.22 -18.61 -5.49
CA GLN A 349 0.09 -17.68 -5.46
C GLN A 349 -1.00 -18.00 -6.50
N ASN A 350 -0.70 -18.79 -7.54
CA ASN A 350 -1.70 -19.23 -8.52
C ASN A 350 -2.45 -20.50 -8.11
N TYR A 351 -1.99 -21.24 -7.09
CA TYR A 351 -2.70 -22.42 -6.57
C TYR A 351 -3.72 -22.07 -5.47
N LEU A 352 -3.69 -20.84 -4.95
CA LEU A 352 -4.54 -20.38 -3.83
C LEU A 352 -5.71 -19.47 -4.25
N LYS A 353 -6.01 -19.38 -5.56
CA LYS A 353 -7.15 -18.61 -6.10
C LYS A 353 -8.27 -19.50 -6.60
#